data_AF-A0A2V5KHM9-F1
#
_entry.id   AF-A0A2V5KHM9-F1
#
_cell.length_a   1.000
_cell.length_b   1.000
_cell.length_c   1.000
_cell.angle_alpha   90.00
_cell.angle_beta   90.00
_cell.angle_gamma   90.00
#
_symmetry.space_group_name_H-M   'P 1'
#
loop_
_entity.id
_entity.type
_entity.pdbx_description
1 polymer ?
#
loop_
_entity_poly.entity_id
_entity_poly.type
_entity_poly.pdbx_seq_one_letter_code
_entity_poly.pdbx_strand_id
1 'polypeptide(L)'
;MPRSSIDEDPLLEIALEAGAEELTTEEDQYVILTSHDQLYAVAEALKKAGVTTDGQKFTFIPDTTVAVRDEAVAHQVLRLCDALEEDDDVQNVYSNLDIPDELLARLPA
;
A
#
# COMPACT_ATOMS: atom_id res chain seq x y z
N MET A 1 -0.35 -9.89 2.11
CA MET A 1 -0.95 -11.17 2.56
C MET A 1 -0.95 -12.15 1.41
N PRO A 2 -0.20 -13.27 1.42
CA PRO A 2 -0.11 -14.15 0.26
C PRO A 2 -1.46 -14.80 -0.07
N ARG A 3 -1.82 -14.81 -1.37
CA ARG A 3 -3.10 -15.36 -1.88
C ARG A 3 -3.35 -16.83 -1.55
N SER A 4 -2.32 -17.56 -1.16
CA SER A 4 -2.42 -18.97 -0.75
C SER A 4 -3.06 -19.19 0.63
N SER A 5 -3.29 -18.13 1.41
CA SER A 5 -3.75 -18.26 2.81
C SER A 5 -5.26 -18.49 2.95
N ILE A 6 -6.06 -17.87 2.08
CA ILE A 6 -7.53 -17.88 2.13
C ILE A 6 -8.07 -17.34 0.79
N ASP A 7 -9.24 -17.81 0.37
CA ASP A 7 -9.93 -17.28 -0.82
C ASP A 7 -10.42 -15.84 -0.59
N GLU A 8 -10.60 -15.08 -1.68
CA GLU A 8 -10.96 -13.65 -1.63
C GLU A 8 -12.32 -13.39 -0.98
N ASP A 9 -13.35 -14.16 -1.35
CA ASP A 9 -14.71 -13.99 -0.84
C ASP A 9 -14.80 -14.11 0.69
N PRO A 10 -14.32 -15.19 1.34
CA PRO A 10 -14.36 -15.29 2.80
C PRO A 10 -13.45 -14.28 3.49
N LEU A 11 -12.32 -13.92 2.87
CA LEU A 11 -11.43 -12.89 3.40
C LEU A 11 -12.11 -11.52 3.44
N LEU A 12 -12.81 -11.15 2.36
CA LEU A 12 -13.55 -9.90 2.25
C LEU A 12 -14.66 -9.83 3.31
N GLU A 13 -15.41 -10.92 3.51
CA GLU A 13 -16.47 -10.97 4.51
C GLU A 13 -15.92 -10.73 5.93
N ILE A 14 -14.85 -11.44 6.31
CA ILE A 14 -14.18 -11.25 7.62
C ILE A 14 -13.63 -9.84 7.77
N ALA A 15 -13.01 -9.30 6.72
CA ALA A 15 -12.41 -7.97 6.75
C ALA A 15 -13.49 -6.88 6.93
N LEU A 16 -14.58 -6.95 6.16
CA LEU A 16 -15.69 -5.99 6.25
C LEU A 16 -16.40 -6.07 7.60
N GLU A 17 -16.66 -7.27 8.13
CA GLU A 17 -17.24 -7.44 9.47
C GLU A 17 -16.36 -6.82 10.56
N ALA A 18 -15.04 -6.83 10.37
CA ALA A 18 -14.08 -6.29 11.31
C ALA A 18 -13.83 -4.77 11.15
N GLY A 19 -14.42 -4.13 10.14
CA GLY A 19 -14.29 -2.69 9.89
C GLY A 19 -13.26 -2.31 8.82
N ALA A 20 -12.93 -3.21 7.91
CA ALA A 20 -12.19 -2.85 6.69
C ALA A 20 -13.05 -2.00 5.77
N GLU A 21 -12.41 -1.08 5.06
CA GLU A 21 -13.04 -0.21 4.08
C GLU A 21 -12.93 -0.79 2.68
N GLU A 22 -11.77 -1.35 2.34
CA GLU A 22 -11.49 -1.86 1.01
C GLU A 22 -10.53 -3.06 1.06
N LEU A 23 -10.71 -4.01 0.15
CA LEU A 23 -9.79 -5.11 -0.10
C LEU A 23 -9.37 -5.03 -1.56
N THR A 24 -8.06 -4.91 -1.79
CA THR A 24 -7.45 -4.88 -3.11
C THR A 24 -6.57 -6.10 -3.29
N THR A 25 -6.64 -6.70 -4.47
CA THR A 25 -5.82 -7.84 -4.84
C THR A 25 -4.69 -7.35 -5.76
N GLU A 26 -3.47 -7.33 -5.26
CA GLU A 26 -2.26 -7.02 -6.04
C GLU A 26 -1.51 -8.31 -6.32
N GLU A 27 -1.19 -8.62 -7.57
CA GLU A 27 -0.41 -9.81 -8.02
C GLU A 27 -0.54 -11.06 -7.11
N ASP A 28 0.36 -11.22 -6.13
CA ASP A 28 0.44 -12.35 -5.20
C ASP A 28 -0.05 -12.07 -3.76
N GLN A 29 -0.57 -10.87 -3.50
CA GLN A 29 -0.99 -10.40 -2.18
C GLN A 29 -2.39 -9.75 -2.11
N TYR A 30 -3.09 -10.00 -1.01
CA TYR A 30 -4.22 -9.19 -0.57
C TYR A 30 -3.73 -7.99 0.25
N VAL A 31 -4.28 -6.82 -0.07
CA VAL A 31 -4.10 -5.55 0.65
C VAL A 31 -5.45 -5.16 1.22
N ILE A 32 -5.50 -4.93 2.53
CA ILE A 32 -6.73 -4.53 3.23
C ILE A 32 -6.53 -3.12 3.76
N LEU A 33 -7.42 -2.23 3.35
CA LEU A 33 -7.47 -0.84 3.79
C LEU A 33 -8.53 -0.69 4.86
N THR A 34 -8.19 0.07 5.90
CA THR A 34 -9.05 0.30 7.06
C THR A 34 -8.86 1.74 7.50
N SER A 35 -9.84 2.27 8.25
CA SER A 35 -9.60 3.50 9.00
C SER A 35 -8.50 3.28 10.05
N HIS A 36 -7.87 4.37 10.49
CA HIS A 36 -6.75 4.33 11.43
C HIS A 36 -7.13 3.72 12.80
N ASP A 37 -8.37 3.88 13.22
CA ASP A 37 -8.89 3.35 14.49
C ASP A 37 -9.27 1.86 14.40
N GLN A 38 -9.48 1.33 13.19
CA GLN A 38 -9.89 -0.06 12.98
C GLN A 38 -8.75 -1.01 12.61
N LEU A 39 -7.55 -0.50 12.30
CA LEU A 39 -6.40 -1.32 11.84
C LEU A 39 -6.14 -2.56 12.73
N TYR A 40 -6.05 -2.35 14.05
CA TYR A 40 -5.79 -3.42 15.00
C TYR A 40 -6.98 -4.38 15.16
N ALA A 41 -8.21 -3.87 15.08
CA ALA A 41 -9.42 -4.68 15.18
C ALA A 41 -9.53 -5.65 14.00
N VAL A 42 -9.29 -5.14 12.78
CA VAL A 42 -9.25 -5.94 11.55
C VAL A 42 -8.14 -6.99 11.61
N ALA A 43 -6.93 -6.61 12.03
CA ALA A 43 -5.83 -7.56 12.14
C ALA A 43 -6.09 -8.66 13.19
N GLU A 44 -6.71 -8.33 14.33
CA GLU A 44 -7.12 -9.34 15.31
C GLU A 44 -8.20 -10.28 14.77
N ALA A 45 -9.18 -9.77 14.02
CA ALA A 45 -10.23 -10.58 13.41
C ALA A 45 -9.65 -11.57 12.39
N LEU A 46 -8.77 -11.11 11.51
CA LEU A 46 -8.05 -11.94 10.56
C LEU A 46 -7.23 -13.02 11.27
N LYS A 47 -6.50 -12.66 12.32
CA LYS A 47 -5.73 -13.60 13.11
C LYS A 47 -6.62 -14.66 13.78
N LYS A 48 -7.79 -14.28 14.30
CA LYS A 48 -8.77 -15.22 14.89
C LYS A 48 -9.37 -16.17 13.85
N ALA A 49 -9.51 -15.71 12.61
CA ALA A 49 -9.91 -16.54 11.48
C ALA A 49 -8.81 -17.46 10.95
N GLY A 50 -7.59 -17.42 11.53
CA GLY A 50 -6.47 -18.24 11.11
C GLY A 50 -5.68 -17.66 9.93
N VAL A 51 -5.94 -16.40 9.57
CA VAL A 51 -5.26 -15.69 8.48
C VAL A 51 -4.00 -15.02 9.02
N THR A 52 -2.85 -15.27 8.38
CA THR A 52 -1.54 -14.83 8.87
C THR A 52 -1.05 -13.59 8.12
N THR A 53 -1.28 -12.39 8.64
CA THR A 53 -0.90 -11.11 8.01
C THR A 53 0.63 -10.94 7.95
N ASP A 54 1.15 -10.51 6.79
CA ASP A 54 2.59 -10.20 6.64
C ASP A 54 3.01 -8.98 7.47
N GLY A 55 2.07 -8.06 7.68
CA GLY A 55 2.26 -6.86 8.48
C GLY A 55 1.03 -5.98 8.49
N GLN A 56 1.01 -5.03 9.41
CA GLN A 56 0.05 -3.94 9.49
C GLN A 56 0.84 -2.66 9.68
N LYS A 57 0.59 -1.64 8.86
CA LYS A 57 1.27 -0.35 8.93
C LYS A 57 0.27 0.78 8.76
N PHE A 58 0.49 1.87 9.50
CA PHE A 58 -0.18 3.12 9.18
C PHE A 58 0.50 3.74 7.97
N THR A 59 -0.29 4.08 6.97
CA THR A 59 0.17 4.72 5.74
C THR A 59 -0.76 5.87 5.42
N PHE A 60 -0.24 6.88 4.72
CA PHE A 60 -1.08 7.92 4.14
C PHE A 60 -1.44 7.55 2.71
N ILE A 61 -2.73 7.55 2.41
CA ILE A 61 -3.25 7.30 1.07
C ILE A 61 -3.71 8.64 0.52
N PRO A 62 -3.22 9.05 -0.66
CA PRO A 62 -3.59 10.33 -1.23
C PRO A 62 -5.00 10.28 -1.82
N ASP A 63 -5.86 11.24 -1.46
CA ASP A 63 -7.21 11.37 -2.05
C ASP A 63 -7.20 11.69 -3.54
N THR A 64 -6.13 12.35 -4.01
CA THR A 64 -5.95 12.74 -5.41
C THR A 64 -4.52 12.49 -5.85
N THR A 65 -4.36 11.93 -7.04
CA THR A 65 -3.05 11.70 -7.66
C THR A 65 -2.71 12.81 -8.66
N VAL A 66 -1.41 13.07 -8.83
CA VAL A 66 -0.87 14.02 -9.79
C VAL A 66 -0.09 13.23 -10.84
N ALA A 67 -0.64 13.19 -12.06
CA ALA A 67 -0.01 12.52 -13.18
C ALA A 67 1.29 13.23 -13.61
N VAL A 68 2.41 12.52 -13.54
CA VAL A 68 3.72 12.99 -14.01
C VAL A 68 4.05 12.25 -15.29
N ARG A 69 4.02 12.97 -16.41
CA ARG A 69 4.26 12.42 -17.75
C ARG A 69 5.57 12.93 -18.37
N ASP A 70 6.23 13.89 -17.72
CA ASP A 70 7.52 14.41 -18.12
C ASP A 70 8.65 13.60 -17.46
N GLU A 71 9.58 13.10 -18.28
CA GLU A 71 10.68 12.23 -17.83
C GLU A 71 11.65 12.96 -16.89
N ALA A 72 11.95 14.23 -17.16
CA ALA A 72 12.88 14.99 -16.34
C ALA A 72 12.26 15.31 -14.96
N VAL A 73 10.97 15.64 -14.94
CA VAL A 73 10.22 15.83 -13.69
C VAL A 73 10.12 14.53 -12.92
N ALA A 74 9.76 13.41 -13.56
CA ALA A 74 9.68 12.10 -12.93
C ALA A 74 11.04 11.69 -12.30
N HIS A 75 12.14 11.84 -13.02
CA HIS A 75 13.47 11.59 -12.50
C HIS A 75 13.82 12.49 -11.30
N GLN A 76 13.47 13.77 -11.36
CA GLN A 76 13.76 14.71 -10.28
C GLN A 76 12.99 14.40 -9.01
N VAL A 77 11.71 14.06 -9.11
CA VAL A 77 10.88 13.75 -7.94
C VAL A 77 11.23 12.40 -7.35
N LEU A 78 11.55 11.39 -8.16
CA LEU A 78 12.02 10.09 -7.66
C LEU A 78 13.34 10.23 -6.90
N ARG A 79 14.33 10.93 -7.48
CA ARG A 79 15.59 11.20 -6.77
C ARG A 79 15.41 11.98 -5.46
N LEU A 80 14.38 12.82 -5.37
CA LEU A 80 14.04 13.52 -4.13
C LEU A 80 13.46 12.54 -3.11
N CYS A 81 12.58 11.63 -3.53
CA CYS A 81 12.06 10.57 -2.68
C CYS A 81 13.21 9.68 -2.16
N ASP A 82 14.08 9.21 -3.04
CA ASP A 82 15.22 8.36 -2.66
C ASP A 82 16.15 9.05 -1.67
N ALA A 83 16.49 10.32 -1.92
CA ALA A 83 17.34 11.09 -1.02
C ALA A 83 16.70 11.33 0.36
N LEU A 84 15.38 11.37 0.43
CA LEU A 84 14.66 11.45 1.70
C LEU A 84 14.62 10.08 2.40
N GLU A 85 14.53 8.97 1.66
CA GLU A 85 14.56 7.62 2.22
C GLU A 85 15.95 7.22 2.74
N GLU A 86 17.02 7.80 2.19
CA GLU A 86 18.40 7.62 2.67
C GLU A 86 18.70 8.37 3.98
N ASP A 87 17.81 9.26 4.43
CA ASP A 87 17.98 10.02 5.66
C ASP A 87 17.52 9.18 6.87
N ASP A 88 18.44 8.88 7.78
CA ASP A 88 18.19 8.06 8.99
C ASP A 88 17.07 8.63 9.89
N ASP A 89 16.80 9.94 9.83
CA ASP A 89 15.74 10.60 10.60
C ASP A 89 14.36 10.49 9.92
N VAL A 90 14.30 10.11 8.64
CA VAL A 90 13.07 9.94 7.87
C VAL A 90 12.52 8.52 8.06
N GLN A 91 11.29 8.43 8.56
CA GLN A 91 10.67 7.13 8.82
C GLN A 91 9.88 6.58 7.62
N ASN A 92 9.22 7.45 6.86
CA ASN A 92 8.44 7.08 5.68
C ASN A 92 8.32 8.29 4.74
N VAL A 93 8.37 8.04 3.43
CA VAL A 93 8.09 9.03 2.39
C VAL A 93 6.76 8.67 1.73
N TYR A 94 5.85 9.64 1.64
CA TYR A 94 4.56 9.47 0.96
C TYR A 94 4.46 10.51 -0.14
N SER A 95 4.02 10.07 -1.32
CA SER A 95 3.78 10.95 -2.45
C SER A 95 2.46 10.58 -3.13
N ASN A 96 1.87 11.54 -3.83
CA ASN A 96 0.66 11.33 -4.64
C ASN A 96 0.96 11.30 -6.13
N LEU A 97 2.20 10.96 -6.51
CA LEU A 97 2.66 10.97 -7.87
C LEU A 97 2.11 9.75 -8.61
N ASP A 98 1.49 9.99 -9.77
CA ASP A 98 1.08 8.93 -10.71
C ASP A 98 2.05 8.96 -11.90
N ILE A 99 3.05 8.07 -11.86
CA ILE A 99 4.07 7.93 -12.90
C ILE A 99 3.75 6.65 -13.68
N PRO A 100 3.51 6.71 -15.00
CA PRO A 100 3.24 5.50 -15.77
C PRO A 100 4.44 4.55 -15.78
N ASP A 101 4.16 3.25 -15.69
CA ASP A 101 5.18 2.17 -15.64
C ASP A 101 6.18 2.24 -16.79
N GLU A 102 5.73 2.62 -17.99
CA GLU A 102 6.60 2.80 -19.17
C GLU A 102 7.67 3.88 -18.94
N LEU A 103 7.33 4.93 -18.20
CA LEU A 103 8.25 6.02 -17.86
C LEU A 103 9.17 5.59 -16.73
N LEU A 104 8.66 4.92 -15.70
CA LEU A 104 9.46 4.34 -14.62
C LEU A 104 10.53 3.37 -15.15
N ALA A 105 10.16 2.47 -16.07
CA ALA A 105 11.08 1.50 -16.66
C ALA A 105 12.22 2.12 -17.49
N ARG A 106 12.07 3.39 -17.90
CA ARG A 106 13.09 4.14 -18.65
C ARG A 106 14.03 4.92 -17.74
N LEU A 107 13.65 5.15 -16.49
CA LEU A 107 14.46 5.89 -15.53
C LEU A 107 15.49 4.95 -14.90
N PRO A 108 16.74 5.40 -14.73
CA PRO A 108 17.72 4.64 -13.97
C PRO A 108 17.27 4.55 -12.50
N ALA A 109 17.40 3.35 -11.93
CA ALA A 109 17.31 3.13 -10.49
C ALA A 109 18.45 3.81 -9.74
#